data_AF-A0A528U197-F1
#
_entry.id   AF-A0A528U197-F1
#
_cell.length_a   1.000
_cell.length_b   1.000
_cell.length_c   1.000
_cell.angle_alpha   90.00
_cell.angle_beta   90.00
_cell.angle_gamma   90.00
#
_symmetry.space_group_name_H-M   'P 1'
#
loop_
_entity.id
_entity.type
_entity.pdbx_description
1 polymer ?
#
loop_
_entity_poly.entity_id
_entity_poly.type
_entity_poly.pdbx_seq_one_letter_code
_entity_poly.pdbx_strand_id
1 'polypeptide(L)'
;MMPLEPARKLIEGAAAMVVSGGSEEQFRSALGHAAANTNLPLWYVQYGRPAHALKANYGQMALGGIDAAICARRNIIGPFAMLSDSERGFARIIGSDQFDPSQLSANLRQIWRTKESSLKAFPCCAFLHTTIDAILK
;
A
#
# COMPACT_ATOMS: atom_id res chain seq x y z
N MET A 1 -1.04 16.58 -10.23
CA MET A 1 -0.69 15.16 -10.41
C MET A 1 -0.36 14.61 -9.02
N MET A 2 -1.28 13.89 -8.39
CA MET A 2 -1.04 13.34 -7.05
C MET A 2 0.03 12.24 -7.18
N PRO A 3 1.16 12.32 -6.46
CA PRO A 3 2.18 11.29 -6.54
C PRO A 3 1.54 9.94 -6.23
N LEU A 4 1.84 8.93 -7.05
CA LEU A 4 1.38 7.57 -6.86
C LEU A 4 2.06 7.04 -5.59
N GLU A 5 1.38 7.18 -4.46
CA GLU A 5 1.83 6.75 -3.13
C GLU A 5 2.18 5.25 -3.12
N PRO A 6 3.47 4.90 -3.01
CA PRO A 6 3.90 3.50 -2.95
C PRO A 6 3.54 2.78 -1.64
N ALA A 7 2.88 3.47 -0.70
CA ALA A 7 2.68 3.03 0.67
C ALA A 7 1.51 2.03 0.89
N ARG A 8 0.74 1.62 -0.13
CA ARG A 8 -0.52 0.88 0.10
C ARG A 8 -0.34 -0.44 0.86
N LYS A 9 0.73 -1.20 0.61
CA LYS A 9 0.93 -2.52 1.25
C LYS A 9 1.39 -2.51 2.69
N LEU A 10 2.14 -1.48 3.07
CA LEU A 10 2.57 -1.29 4.45
C LEU A 10 1.37 -1.11 5.38
N ILE A 11 0.29 -0.53 4.84
CA ILE A 11 -0.95 -0.29 5.57
C ILE A 11 -1.65 -1.61 5.90
N GLU A 12 -1.65 -2.62 5.01
CA GLU A 12 -2.33 -3.89 5.29
C GLU A 12 -1.62 -4.69 6.39
N GLY A 13 -0.29 -4.78 6.34
CA GLY A 13 0.51 -5.40 7.41
C GLY A 13 0.37 -4.66 8.74
N ALA A 14 0.41 -3.32 8.70
CA ALA A 14 0.18 -2.49 9.89
C ALA A 14 -1.23 -2.69 10.47
N ALA A 15 -2.27 -2.68 9.64
CA ALA A 15 -3.65 -2.86 10.07
C ALA A 15 -3.87 -4.25 10.70
N ALA A 16 -3.35 -5.30 10.07
CA ALA A 16 -3.42 -6.65 10.60
C ALA A 16 -2.70 -6.77 11.96
N MET A 17 -1.55 -6.12 12.14
CA MET A 17 -0.86 -6.06 13.43
C MET A 17 -1.62 -5.24 14.48
N VAL A 18 -2.25 -4.12 14.11
CA VAL A 18 -3.10 -3.33 15.03
C VAL A 18 -4.26 -4.16 15.57
N VAL A 19 -4.91 -4.95 14.71
CA VAL A 19 -6.04 -5.81 15.11
C VAL A 19 -5.57 -7.00 15.96
N SER A 20 -4.45 -7.63 15.60
CA SER A 20 -3.97 -8.85 16.26
C SER A 20 -3.11 -8.58 17.51
N GLY A 21 -2.56 -7.37 17.66
CA GLY A 21 -1.66 -6.97 18.73
C GLY A 21 -0.27 -7.61 18.63
N GLY A 22 0.74 -7.02 19.26
CA GLY A 22 2.11 -7.56 19.26
C GLY A 22 3.11 -6.57 19.86
N SER A 23 4.37 -6.99 19.99
CA SER A 23 5.46 -6.10 20.41
C SER A 23 5.92 -5.18 19.27
N GLU A 24 6.70 -4.15 19.59
CA GLU A 24 7.28 -3.26 18.58
C GLU A 24 8.12 -4.03 17.54
N GLU A 25 8.90 -5.03 18.00
CA GLU A 25 9.73 -5.87 17.12
C GLU A 25 8.89 -6.70 16.16
N GLN A 26 7.71 -7.15 16.60
CA GLN A 26 6.76 -7.85 15.75
C GLN A 26 6.13 -6.89 14.73
N PHE A 27 5.77 -5.67 15.14
CA PHE A 27 5.32 -4.64 14.18
C PHE A 27 6.38 -4.35 13.12
N ARG A 28 7.64 -4.18 13.53
CA ARG A 28 8.78 -3.94 12.63
C ARG A 28 8.98 -5.12 11.66
N SER A 29 8.90 -6.34 12.16
CA SER A 29 9.00 -7.57 11.35
C SER A 29 7.85 -7.69 10.35
N ALA A 30 6.62 -7.41 10.77
CA ALA A 30 5.45 -7.45 9.89
C ALA A 30 5.58 -6.44 8.75
N LEU A 31 6.01 -5.21 9.05
CA LEU A 31 6.26 -4.20 8.02
C LEU A 31 7.37 -4.64 7.04
N GLY A 32 8.44 -5.27 7.53
CA GLY A 32 9.49 -5.84 6.70
C GLY A 32 8.96 -6.94 5.75
N HIS A 33 8.20 -7.89 6.29
CA HIS A 33 7.57 -8.96 5.50
C HIS A 33 6.60 -8.42 4.44
N ALA A 34 5.76 -7.45 4.82
CA ALA A 34 4.81 -6.82 3.91
C ALA A 34 5.52 -6.06 2.77
N ALA A 35 6.60 -5.33 3.09
CA ALA A 35 7.43 -4.65 2.10
C ALA A 35 8.07 -5.65 1.13
N ALA A 36 8.64 -6.75 1.64
CA ALA A 36 9.31 -7.76 0.83
C ALA A 36 8.36 -8.52 -0.11
N ASN A 37 7.09 -8.69 0.29
CA ASN A 37 6.07 -9.38 -0.50
C ASN A 37 5.21 -8.40 -1.33
N THR A 38 5.73 -7.23 -1.65
CA THR A 38 5.00 -6.23 -2.43
C THR A 38 4.95 -6.57 -3.92
N ASN A 39 3.74 -6.79 -4.44
CA ASN A 39 3.49 -6.82 -5.88
C ASN A 39 3.74 -5.43 -6.46
N LEU A 40 4.55 -5.34 -7.50
CA LEU A 40 4.76 -4.09 -8.23
C LEU A 40 3.48 -3.67 -8.94
N PRO A 41 3.15 -2.37 -8.97
CA PRO A 41 1.96 -1.87 -9.65
C PRO A 41 2.03 -2.19 -11.14
N LEU A 42 1.09 -3.00 -11.62
CA LEU A 42 0.88 -3.23 -13.05
C LEU A 42 -0.16 -2.25 -13.57
N TRP A 43 0.23 -1.45 -14.57
CA TRP A 43 -0.69 -0.66 -15.40
C TRP A 43 -1.41 -1.55 -16.43
N TYR A 44 -2.00 -2.65 -15.96
CA TYR A 44 -2.62 -3.68 -16.80
C TYR A 44 -3.78 -3.15 -17.67
N VAL A 45 -4.37 -2.00 -17.31
CA VAL A 45 -5.46 -1.35 -18.07
C VAL A 45 -5.09 -0.97 -19.50
N GLN A 46 -3.80 -0.82 -19.82
CA GLN A 46 -3.33 -0.49 -21.16
C GLN A 46 -3.18 -1.71 -22.08
N TYR A 47 -3.24 -2.94 -21.54
CA TYR A 47 -3.00 -4.18 -22.29
C TYR A 47 -4.27 -4.77 -22.91
N GLY A 48 -5.41 -4.07 -22.82
CA GLY A 48 -6.68 -4.50 -23.41
C GLY A 48 -7.64 -5.14 -22.40
N ARG A 49 -8.77 -5.66 -22.90
CA ARG A 49 -9.84 -6.29 -22.11
C ARG A 49 -9.87 -7.81 -22.34
N PRO A 50 -10.26 -8.61 -21.33
CA PRO A 50 -10.71 -8.17 -20.00
C PRO A 50 -9.56 -7.90 -19.02
N ALA A 51 -9.67 -6.82 -18.24
CA ALA A 51 -8.64 -6.38 -17.29
C ALA A 51 -8.86 -6.89 -15.86
N HIS A 52 -9.31 -8.14 -15.68
CA HIS A 52 -9.64 -8.69 -14.36
C HIS A 52 -8.45 -8.73 -13.40
N ALA A 53 -7.24 -8.99 -13.94
CA ALA A 53 -6.01 -9.10 -13.15
C ALA A 53 -5.66 -7.81 -12.38
N LEU A 54 -6.09 -6.64 -12.88
CA LEU A 54 -5.87 -5.36 -12.19
C LEU A 54 -6.45 -5.37 -10.77
N LYS A 55 -7.61 -6.00 -10.58
CA LYS A 55 -8.30 -6.07 -9.29
C LYS A 55 -7.76 -7.18 -8.40
N ALA A 56 -7.26 -8.27 -9.00
CA ALA A 56 -6.66 -9.38 -8.26
C ALA A 56 -5.44 -8.95 -7.43
N ASN A 57 -4.67 -7.96 -7.91
CA ASN A 57 -3.52 -7.44 -7.18
C ASN A 57 -3.89 -6.97 -5.78
N TYR A 58 -5.02 -6.26 -5.58
CA TYR A 58 -5.45 -5.80 -4.25
C TYR A 58 -5.71 -6.94 -3.28
N GLY A 59 -6.28 -8.05 -3.75
CA GLY A 59 -6.47 -9.25 -2.95
C GLY A 59 -5.13 -9.86 -2.52
N GLN A 60 -4.16 -9.92 -3.44
CA GLN A 60 -2.80 -10.38 -3.13
C GLN A 60 -2.07 -9.43 -2.17
N MET A 61 -2.32 -8.12 -2.26
CA MET A 61 -1.80 -7.14 -1.29
C MET A 61 -2.31 -7.43 0.12
N ALA A 62 -3.64 -7.57 0.27
CA ALA A 62 -4.27 -7.88 1.54
C ALA A 62 -3.79 -9.21 2.15
N LEU A 63 -3.70 -10.27 1.34
CA LEU A 63 -3.19 -11.58 1.78
C LEU A 63 -1.75 -11.45 2.32
N GLY A 64 -0.85 -10.81 1.56
CA GLY A 64 0.54 -10.62 1.99
C GLY A 64 0.67 -9.82 3.29
N GLY A 65 -0.21 -8.84 3.52
CA GLY A 65 -0.24 -8.11 4.80
C GLY A 65 -0.69 -8.96 5.98
N ILE A 66 -1.70 -9.82 5.79
CA ILE A 66 -2.16 -10.77 6.82
C ILE A 66 -1.07 -11.79 7.12
N ASP A 67 -0.45 -12.38 6.09
CA ASP A 67 0.63 -13.35 6.25
C ASP A 67 1.83 -12.73 6.98
N ALA A 68 2.17 -11.49 6.66
CA ALA A 68 3.23 -10.74 7.34
C ALA A 68 2.97 -10.60 8.85
N ALA A 69 1.73 -10.28 9.24
CA ALA A 69 1.35 -10.19 10.65
C ALA A 69 1.39 -11.57 11.34
N ILE A 70 0.91 -12.62 10.69
CA ILE A 70 0.97 -14.00 11.21
C ILE A 70 2.43 -14.43 11.44
N CYS A 71 3.31 -14.18 10.47
CA CYS A 71 4.74 -14.48 10.58
C CYS A 71 5.38 -13.74 11.77
N ALA A 72 5.16 -12.43 11.85
CA ALA A 72 5.72 -11.62 12.92
C ALA A 72 5.22 -12.04 14.31
N ARG A 73 3.93 -12.33 14.45
CA ARG A 73 3.31 -12.88 15.68
C ARG A 73 3.92 -14.20 16.14
N ARG A 74 4.48 -14.96 15.21
CA ARG A 74 5.21 -16.22 15.46
C ARG A 74 6.72 -16.00 15.62
N ASN A 75 7.15 -14.75 15.79
CA ASN A 75 8.55 -14.33 15.91
C ASN A 75 9.41 -14.70 14.69
N ILE A 76 8.79 -14.84 13.51
CA ILE A 76 9.51 -14.96 12.25
C ILE A 76 9.94 -13.54 11.84
N ILE A 77 11.24 -13.29 11.88
CA ILE A 77 11.83 -11.97 11.68
C ILE A 77 11.66 -11.53 10.21
N GLY A 78 11.15 -10.31 10.02
CA GLY A 78 11.03 -9.68 8.71
C GLY A 78 12.34 -9.06 8.24
N PRO A 79 12.55 -8.87 6.93
CA PRO A 79 13.73 -8.20 6.41
C PRO A 79 13.91 -6.82 7.04
N PHE A 80 15.06 -6.62 7.69
CA PHE A 80 15.33 -5.43 8.47
C PHE A 80 15.49 -4.21 7.56
N ALA A 81 15.17 -3.03 8.09
CA ALA A 81 15.38 -1.75 7.43
C ALA A 81 14.68 -1.56 6.06
N MET A 82 13.75 -2.43 5.65
CA MET A 82 13.02 -2.28 4.38
C MET A 82 12.39 -0.89 4.19
N LEU A 83 11.99 -0.21 5.27
CA LEU A 83 11.39 1.13 5.18
C LEU A 83 12.39 2.27 5.37
N SER A 84 13.55 2.01 5.96
CA SER A 84 14.51 3.03 6.37
C SER A 84 15.79 3.03 5.53
N ASP A 85 16.09 1.94 4.84
CA ASP A 85 17.26 1.81 3.98
C ASP A 85 17.03 2.57 2.67
N SER A 86 17.79 3.65 2.48
CA SER A 86 17.70 4.53 1.30
C SER A 86 18.38 3.96 0.06
N GLU A 87 19.23 2.94 0.19
CA GLU A 87 20.01 2.36 -0.93
C GLU A 87 19.40 1.07 -1.45
N ARG A 88 18.88 0.23 -0.54
CA ARG A 88 18.41 -1.13 -0.82
C ARG A 88 17.00 -1.40 -0.31
N GLY A 89 16.41 -0.44 0.42
CA GLY A 89 15.07 -0.60 0.97
C GLY A 89 13.96 -0.57 -0.08
N PHE A 90 12.75 -0.74 0.41
CA PHE A 90 11.50 -0.81 -0.33
C PHE A 90 11.40 0.24 -1.43
N ALA A 91 11.70 1.50 -1.10
CA ALA A 91 11.63 2.62 -2.03
C ALA A 91 12.51 2.43 -3.27
N ARG A 92 13.74 1.94 -3.09
CA ARG A 92 14.65 1.69 -4.22
C ARG A 92 14.20 0.48 -5.03
N ILE A 93 13.70 -0.57 -4.37
CA ILE A 93 13.17 -1.78 -5.02
C ILE A 93 12.02 -1.44 -5.97
N ILE A 94 11.13 -0.53 -5.56
CA ILE A 94 10.00 -0.10 -6.40
C ILE A 94 10.36 1.02 -7.39
N GLY A 95 11.62 1.46 -7.43
CA GLY A 95 12.08 2.52 -8.32
C GLY A 95 11.66 3.95 -7.93
N SER A 96 11.37 4.20 -6.65
CA SER A 96 11.08 5.55 -6.15
C SER A 96 12.38 6.32 -5.91
N ASP A 97 12.49 7.50 -6.53
CA ASP A 97 13.59 8.46 -6.40
C ASP A 97 13.27 9.62 -5.44
N GLN A 98 12.00 9.80 -5.08
CA GLN A 98 11.52 10.85 -4.17
C GLN A 98 10.90 10.32 -2.88
N PHE A 99 11.34 9.14 -2.43
CA PHE A 99 10.84 8.57 -1.18
C PHE A 99 11.44 9.27 0.03
N ASP A 100 10.56 9.86 0.84
CA ASP A 100 10.90 10.41 2.15
C ASP A 100 10.29 9.53 3.25
N PRO A 101 11.09 8.72 3.97
CA PRO A 101 10.60 7.84 5.02
C PRO A 101 9.97 8.61 6.20
N SER A 102 10.30 9.89 6.39
CA SER A 102 9.71 10.70 7.47
C SER A 102 8.20 10.90 7.29
N GLN A 103 7.70 10.82 6.04
CA GLN A 103 6.28 10.93 5.73
C GLN A 103 5.45 9.76 6.28
N LEU A 104 6.07 8.60 6.54
CA LEU A 104 5.35 7.42 7.06
C LEU A 104 4.82 7.64 8.48
N SER A 105 5.50 8.47 9.27
CA SER A 105 5.14 8.77 10.66
C SER A 105 4.73 10.23 10.89
N ALA A 106 4.80 11.07 9.85
CA ALA A 106 4.41 12.47 9.93
C ALA A 106 2.93 12.62 10.32
N ASN A 107 2.66 13.46 11.32
CA ASN A 107 1.32 13.84 11.76
C ASN A 107 0.40 12.67 12.15
N LEU A 108 0.97 11.53 12.55
CA LEU A 108 0.20 10.41 13.08
C LEU A 108 -0.71 10.89 14.23
N ARG A 109 -1.94 10.37 14.25
CA ARG A 109 -3.01 10.74 15.19
C ARG A 109 -3.53 12.18 15.10
N GLN A 110 -2.89 13.04 14.30
CA GLN A 110 -3.35 14.41 14.05
C GLN A 110 -4.12 14.50 12.74
N ILE A 111 -3.57 13.93 11.66
CA ILE A 111 -4.18 13.91 10.32
C ILE A 111 -4.65 12.50 9.99
N TRP A 112 -5.91 12.38 9.58
CA TRP A 112 -6.52 11.13 9.14
C TRP A 112 -6.84 11.21 7.64
N ARG A 113 -5.94 10.70 6.79
CA ARG A 113 -6.09 10.70 5.32
C ARG A 113 -7.34 9.94 4.82
N THR A 114 -7.98 9.14 5.67
CA THR A 114 -9.28 8.51 5.36
C THR A 114 -10.37 9.54 5.07
N LYS A 115 -10.29 10.74 5.67
CA LYS A 115 -11.20 11.85 5.41
C LYS A 115 -11.02 12.49 4.02
N GLU A 116 -9.88 12.24 3.38
CA GLU A 116 -9.55 12.74 2.05
C GLU A 116 -9.87 11.71 0.94
N SER A 117 -10.38 10.53 1.31
CA SER A 117 -10.75 9.48 0.37
C SER A 117 -12.08 9.80 -0.31
N SER A 118 -12.15 9.60 -1.64
CA SER A 118 -13.37 9.81 -2.42
C SER A 118 -14.07 8.49 -2.75
N LEU A 119 -15.41 8.50 -2.71
CA LEU A 119 -16.24 7.42 -3.22
C LEU A 119 -16.51 7.62 -4.71
N LYS A 120 -16.43 6.54 -5.49
CA LYS A 120 -16.68 6.59 -6.93
C LYS A 120 -18.19 6.66 -7.20
N ALA A 121 -18.62 7.71 -7.89
CA ALA A 121 -20.00 7.81 -8.38
C ALA A 121 -20.26 6.84 -9.55
N PHE A 122 -19.26 6.64 -10.41
CA PHE A 122 -19.36 5.76 -11.59
C PHE A 122 -18.33 4.62 -11.53
N PRO A 123 -18.68 3.40 -12.01
CA PRO A 123 -17.81 2.22 -11.96
C PRO A 123 -16.72 2.23 -13.06
N CYS A 124 -16.04 3.36 -13.24
CA CYS A 124 -15.02 3.58 -14.27
C CYS A 124 -13.71 4.13 -13.68
N CYS A 125 -12.73 4.41 -14.54
CA CYS A 125 -11.51 5.13 -14.17
C CYS A 125 -11.87 6.50 -13.56
N ALA A 126 -11.18 6.91 -12.49
CA ALA A 126 -11.48 8.16 -11.79
C ALA A 126 -11.36 9.39 -12.71
N PHE A 127 -10.45 9.35 -13.69
CA PHE A 127 -10.28 10.42 -14.68
C PHE A 127 -11.49 10.65 -15.59
N LEU A 128 -12.42 9.71 -15.67
CA LEU A 128 -13.64 9.85 -16.48
C LEU A 128 -14.79 10.48 -15.70
N HIS A 129 -14.68 10.62 -14.37
CA HIS A 129 -15.80 11.05 -13.53
C HIS A 129 -16.23 12.48 -13.84
N THR A 130 -15.26 13.39 -14.02
CA THR A 130 -15.54 14.79 -14.37
C THR A 130 -16.15 14.93 -15.77
N THR A 131 -15.71 14.12 -16.74
CA THR A 131 -16.29 14.10 -18.08
C THR A 131 -17.73 13.60 -18.07
N ILE A 132 -18.02 12.53 -17.33
CA ILE A 132 -19.38 11.99 -17.20
C ILE A 132 -20.28 13.03 -16.52
N ASP A 133 -19.82 13.63 -15.41
CA ASP A 133 -20.56 14.67 -14.70
C ASP A 133 -20.87 15.88 -15.59
N ALA A 134 -19.93 16.30 -16.45
CA ALA A 134 -20.11 17.42 -17.36
C ALA A 134 -21.14 17.17 -18.48
N ILE A 135 -21.34 15.91 -18.90
CA ILE A 135 -22.30 15.55 -19.96
C ILE A 135 -23.70 15.29 -19.38
N LEU A 136 -23.79 14.89 -18.11
CA LEU A 136 -25.06 14.64 -17.43
C LEU A 136 -25.70 15.90 -16.84
N LYS A 137 -24.97 17.02 -16.81
CA LYS A 137 -25.46 18.36 -16.46
C LYS A 137 -25.96 19.10 -17.69
#